data_AF-A0AAV0YGK1-F1
#
_entry.id   AF-A0AAV0YGK1-F1
#
_cell.length_a   1.000
_cell.length_b   1.000
_cell.length_c   1.000
_cell.angle_alpha   90.00
_cell.angle_beta   90.00
_cell.angle_gamma   90.00
#
_symmetry.space_group_name_H-M   'P 1'
#
loop_
_entity.id
_entity.type
_entity.pdbx_description
1 polymer ?
#
loop_
_entity_poly.entity_id
_entity_poly.type
_entity_poly.pdbx_seq_one_letter_code
_entity_poly.pdbx_strand_id
1 'polypeptide(L)'
;FFADYNSKLLESSNYITRRLAVKLLGDMLLDRSNSSVMTRYVSSRENLRILMNLLRESSKSIQIEAFHVFKLFAANQNKPPDIISIFVANKSKMLRLLDEFKIDKEDEQFEADKAQVMEEIAALEA
;
A
#
# COMPACT_ATOMS: atom_id res chain seq x y z
N PHE A 1 19.05 4.39 -1.97
CA PHE A 1 18.34 3.11 -1.74
C PHE A 1 16.92 3.13 -2.30
N PHE A 2 15.91 3.72 -1.63
CA PHE A 2 14.51 3.59 -2.09
C PHE A 2 14.24 4.14 -3.48
N ALA A 3 14.90 5.22 -3.90
CA ALA A 3 14.76 5.73 -5.28
C ALA A 3 15.15 4.66 -6.33
N ASP A 4 16.28 3.99 -6.14
CA ASP A 4 16.71 2.87 -7.00
C ASP A 4 15.79 1.66 -6.84
N TYR A 5 15.41 1.32 -5.61
CA TYR A 5 14.54 0.18 -5.31
C TYR A 5 13.19 0.32 -6.04
N ASN A 6 12.60 1.51 -5.97
CA ASN A 6 11.33 1.81 -6.60
C ASN A 6 11.44 1.74 -8.13
N SER A 7 12.33 2.56 -8.70
CA SER A 7 12.47 2.68 -10.17
C SER A 7 12.97 1.42 -10.85
N LYS A 8 13.84 0.63 -10.20
CA LYS A 8 14.46 -0.56 -10.82
C LYS A 8 13.74 -1.86 -10.48
N LEU A 9 13.09 -1.95 -9.31
CA LEU A 9 12.50 -3.21 -8.83
C LEU A 9 10.97 -3.15 -8.77
N LEU A 10 10.39 -2.17 -8.07
CA LEU A 10 8.92 -2.06 -7.95
C LEU A 10 8.26 -1.71 -9.29
N GLU A 11 8.94 -0.93 -10.12
CA GLU A 11 8.48 -0.54 -11.46
C GLU A 11 9.10 -1.38 -12.58
N SER A 12 9.82 -2.45 -12.23
CA SER A 12 10.41 -3.37 -13.20
C SER A 12 9.34 -3.93 -14.13
N SER A 13 9.63 -4.06 -15.42
CA SER A 13 8.75 -4.75 -16.37
C SER A 13 8.70 -6.26 -16.11
N ASN A 14 9.71 -6.83 -15.42
CA ASN A 14 9.75 -8.23 -15.06
C ASN A 14 8.81 -8.55 -13.91
N TYR A 15 7.83 -9.41 -14.17
CA TYR A 15 6.82 -9.84 -13.19
C TYR A 15 7.43 -10.43 -11.91
N ILE A 16 8.41 -11.33 -12.03
CA ILE A 16 9.03 -11.99 -10.87
C ILE A 16 9.79 -10.98 -10.03
N THR A 17 10.59 -10.12 -10.66
CA THR A 17 11.31 -9.04 -9.97
C THR A 17 10.34 -8.16 -9.20
N ARG A 18 9.28 -7.68 -9.86
CA ARG A 18 8.29 -6.80 -9.25
C ARG A 18 7.61 -7.47 -8.06
N ARG A 19 7.09 -8.68 -8.24
CA ARG A 19 6.42 -9.45 -7.17
C ARG A 19 7.31 -9.65 -5.95
N LEU A 20 8.55 -10.10 -6.15
CA LEU A 20 9.48 -10.33 -5.05
C LEU A 20 9.90 -9.01 -4.38
N ALA A 21 10.02 -7.93 -5.13
CA ALA A 21 10.34 -6.62 -4.60
C ALA A 21 9.21 -6.02 -3.74
N VAL A 22 7.93 -6.19 -4.12
CA VAL A 22 6.82 -5.73 -3.27
C VAL A 22 6.80 -6.52 -1.96
N LYS A 23 6.95 -7.84 -2.03
CA LYS A 23 6.99 -8.70 -0.84
C LYS A 23 8.14 -8.31 0.10
N LEU A 24 9.36 -8.21 -0.43
CA LEU A 24 10.53 -7.82 0.35
C LEU A 24 10.37 -6.43 0.97
N LEU A 25 9.71 -5.49 0.26
CA LEU A 25 9.38 -4.19 0.83
C LEU A 25 8.46 -4.33 2.04
N GLY A 26 7.42 -5.14 1.95
CA GLY A 26 6.54 -5.46 3.08
C GLY A 26 7.31 -6.01 4.28
N ASP A 27 8.14 -7.04 4.05
CA ASP A 27 8.97 -7.67 5.08
C ASP A 27 9.90 -6.64 5.76
N MET A 28 10.56 -5.78 4.97
CA MET A 28 11.44 -4.73 5.51
C MET A 28 10.71 -3.69 6.35
N LEU A 29 9.52 -3.25 5.92
CA LEU A 29 8.76 -2.19 6.61
C LEU A 29 8.02 -2.70 7.85
N LEU A 30 7.68 -3.99 7.90
CA LEU A 30 7.03 -4.63 9.04
C LEU A 30 8.02 -5.07 10.12
N ASP A 31 9.32 -5.14 9.81
CA ASP A 31 10.34 -5.40 10.81
C ASP A 31 10.42 -4.24 11.82
N ARG A 32 10.25 -4.56 13.11
CA ARG A 32 10.26 -3.57 14.20
C ARG A 32 11.57 -2.80 14.29
N SER A 33 12.70 -3.42 13.93
CA SER A 33 14.02 -2.76 13.89
C SER A 33 14.09 -1.65 12.84
N ASN A 34 13.22 -1.69 11.82
CA ASN A 34 13.12 -0.71 10.74
C ASN A 34 12.00 0.31 10.95
N SER A 35 11.42 0.43 12.15
CA SER A 35 10.28 1.33 12.42
C SER A 35 10.50 2.77 11.96
N SER A 36 11.69 3.35 12.18
CA SER A 36 12.03 4.71 11.72
C SER A 36 12.03 4.83 10.19
N VAL A 37 12.50 3.79 9.50
CA VAL A 37 12.48 3.69 8.04
C VAL A 37 11.05 3.55 7.53
N MET A 38 10.25 2.73 8.19
CA MET A 38 8.83 2.55 7.88
C MET A 38 8.08 3.89 7.98
N THR A 39 8.21 4.60 9.09
CA THR A 39 7.54 5.91 9.29
C THR A 39 7.93 6.90 8.20
N ARG A 40 9.21 6.95 7.81
CA ARG A 40 9.67 7.80 6.70
C ARG A 40 9.09 7.35 5.36
N TYR A 41 9.01 6.05 5.11
CA TYR A 41 8.51 5.50 3.85
C TYR A 41 7.03 5.81 3.65
N VAL A 42 6.20 5.61 4.69
CA VAL A 42 4.74 5.84 4.64
C VAL A 42 4.33 7.32 4.69
N SER A 43 5.30 8.21 4.88
CA SER A 43 5.11 9.66 4.83
C SER A 43 5.46 10.26 3.46
N SER A 44 5.79 9.43 2.47
CA SER A 44 6.17 9.89 1.13
C SER A 44 5.04 9.71 0.12
N ARG A 45 4.62 10.83 -0.47
CA ARG A 45 3.62 10.88 -1.55
C ARG A 45 4.01 10.02 -2.76
N GLU A 46 5.29 10.03 -3.13
CA GLU A 46 5.75 9.24 -4.29
C GLU A 46 5.63 7.74 -4.01
N ASN A 47 5.98 7.31 -2.80
CA ASN A 47 5.82 5.92 -2.41
C ASN A 47 4.34 5.51 -2.41
N LEU A 48 3.44 6.35 -1.87
CA LEU A 48 2.00 6.08 -1.91
C LEU A 48 1.52 5.90 -3.36
N ARG A 49 1.93 6.78 -4.27
CA ARG A 49 1.57 6.70 -5.70
C ARG A 49 1.99 5.37 -6.32
N ILE A 50 3.21 4.91 -6.04
CA ILE A 50 3.71 3.61 -6.54
C ILE A 50 2.83 2.48 -6.01
N LEU A 51 2.51 2.46 -4.72
CA LEU A 51 1.67 1.41 -4.13
C LEU A 51 0.24 1.45 -4.69
N MET A 52 -0.32 2.64 -4.90
CA MET A 52 -1.64 2.78 -5.55
C MET A 52 -1.65 2.28 -7.00
N ASN A 53 -0.52 2.38 -7.72
CA ASN A 53 -0.39 1.76 -9.04
C ASN A 53 -0.33 0.23 -8.93
N LEU A 54 0.46 -0.30 -7.99
CA LEU A 54 0.60 -1.74 -7.77
C LEU A 54 -0.71 -2.41 -7.34
N LEU A 55 -1.57 -1.71 -6.60
CA LEU A 55 -2.94 -2.17 -6.29
C LEU A 55 -3.84 -2.34 -7.53
N ARG A 56 -3.47 -1.75 -8.67
CA ARG A 56 -4.21 -1.85 -9.94
C ARG A 56 -3.59 -2.82 -10.95
N GLU A 57 -2.51 -3.51 -10.56
CA GLU A 57 -1.85 -4.49 -11.42
C GLU A 57 -2.78 -5.66 -11.76
N SER A 58 -2.60 -6.30 -12.91
CA SER A 58 -3.43 -7.46 -13.30
C SER A 58 -3.17 -8.71 -12.43
N SER A 59 -2.00 -8.81 -11.81
CA SER A 59 -1.65 -9.94 -10.95
C SER A 59 -2.23 -9.77 -9.55
N LYS A 60 -3.18 -10.64 -9.18
CA LYS A 60 -3.69 -10.73 -7.80
C LYS A 60 -2.57 -10.88 -6.76
N SER A 61 -1.51 -11.63 -7.07
CA SER A 61 -0.42 -11.79 -6.10
C SER A 61 0.33 -10.49 -5.85
N ILE A 62 0.50 -9.62 -6.85
CA ILE A 62 1.12 -8.30 -6.65
C ILE A 62 0.16 -7.39 -5.88
N GLN A 63 -1.14 -7.41 -6.21
CA GLN A 63 -2.14 -6.62 -5.51
C GLN A 63 -2.17 -6.92 -3.99
N ILE A 64 -2.11 -8.21 -3.62
CA ILE A 64 -2.14 -8.64 -2.21
C ILE A 64 -0.90 -8.12 -1.46
N GLU A 65 0.29 -8.32 -2.01
CA GLU A 65 1.54 -7.83 -1.39
C GLU A 65 1.56 -6.29 -1.32
N ALA A 66 1.05 -5.62 -2.36
CA ALA A 66 0.93 -4.17 -2.38
C ALA A 66 -0.04 -3.67 -1.31
N PHE A 67 -1.12 -4.40 -1.05
CA PHE A 67 -2.07 -4.07 0.01
C PHE A 67 -1.44 -4.16 1.40
N HIS A 68 -0.60 -5.17 1.68
CA HIS A 68 0.11 -5.27 2.96
C HIS A 68 1.04 -4.09 3.24
N VAL A 69 1.63 -3.50 2.20
CA VAL A 69 2.40 -2.26 2.33
C VAL A 69 1.49 -1.03 2.41
N PHE A 70 0.47 -0.97 1.56
CA PHE A 70 -0.46 0.15 1.47
C PHE A 70 -1.24 0.38 2.78
N LYS A 71 -1.64 -0.68 3.49
CA LYS A 71 -2.35 -0.54 4.78
C LYS A 71 -1.53 0.24 5.81
N LEU A 72 -0.20 0.25 5.72
CA LEU A 72 0.67 1.04 6.59
C LEU A 72 0.50 2.55 6.38
N PHE A 73 0.19 2.99 5.15
CA PHE A 73 -0.13 4.39 4.87
C PHE A 73 -1.46 4.79 5.50
N ALA A 74 -2.48 3.94 5.40
CA ALA A 74 -3.78 4.17 6.02
C ALA A 74 -3.72 4.09 7.56
N ALA A 75 -2.85 3.24 8.12
CA ALA A 75 -2.69 3.10 9.57
C ALA A 75 -1.76 4.15 10.21
N ASN A 76 -0.99 4.92 9.43
CA ASN A 76 -0.12 5.96 9.96
C ASN A 76 -0.97 7.01 10.70
N GLN A 77 -0.78 7.18 11.99
CA GLN A 77 -1.54 8.17 12.78
C GLN A 77 -1.07 9.62 12.53
N ASN A 78 0.16 9.78 12.03
CA ASN A 78 0.77 11.08 11.71
C ASN A 78 0.86 11.26 10.19
N LYS A 79 -0.25 11.06 9.46
CA LYS A 79 -0.28 11.20 7.99
C LYS A 79 0.06 12.64 7.60
N PRO A 80 1.05 12.86 6.71
CA PRO A 80 1.30 14.19 6.17
C PRO A 80 0.09 14.74 5.39
N PRO A 81 -0.10 16.08 5.32
CA PRO A 81 -1.24 16.68 4.63
C PRO A 81 -1.36 16.31 3.15
N ASP A 82 -0.24 16.09 2.46
CA ASP A 82 -0.22 15.69 1.05
C ASP A 82 -0.70 14.23 0.85
N ILE A 83 -0.43 13.34 1.81
CA ILE A 83 -0.98 11.98 1.85
C ILE A 83 -2.50 12.01 2.08
N ILE A 84 -2.96 12.81 3.05
CA ILE A 84 -4.39 12.99 3.33
C ILE A 84 -5.10 13.52 2.08
N SER A 85 -4.55 14.56 1.45
CA SER A 85 -5.08 15.15 0.22
C SER A 85 -5.24 14.11 -0.90
N ILE A 86 -4.28 13.19 -1.06
CA ILE A 86 -4.39 12.11 -2.06
C ILE A 86 -5.52 11.15 -1.72
N PHE A 87 -5.64 10.71 -0.47
CA PHE A 87 -6.72 9.82 -0.05
C PHE A 87 -8.09 10.48 -0.26
N VAL A 88 -8.25 11.74 0.15
CA VAL A 88 -9.50 12.48 -0.02
C VAL A 88 -9.84 12.65 -1.50
N ALA A 89 -8.87 13.07 -2.33
CA ALA A 89 -9.08 13.28 -3.76
C ALA A 89 -9.44 11.99 -4.53
N ASN A 90 -9.04 10.82 -4.01
CA ASN A 90 -9.30 9.52 -4.64
C ASN A 90 -10.29 8.66 -3.85
N LYS A 91 -10.90 9.18 -2.78
CA LYS A 91 -11.64 8.41 -1.76
C LYS A 91 -12.64 7.43 -2.37
N SER A 92 -13.56 7.94 -3.19
CA SER A 92 -14.61 7.12 -3.81
C SER A 92 -14.03 5.98 -4.68
N LYS A 93 -13.00 6.26 -5.48
CA LYS A 93 -12.36 5.26 -6.35
C LYS A 93 -11.60 4.21 -5.53
N MET A 94 -10.94 4.63 -4.46
CA MET A 94 -10.16 3.75 -3.60
C MET A 94 -11.06 2.82 -2.79
N LEU A 95 -12.14 3.35 -2.19
CA LEU A 95 -13.10 2.53 -1.47
C LEU A 95 -13.74 1.50 -2.38
N ARG A 96 -14.13 1.89 -3.61
CA ARG A 96 -14.65 0.95 -4.59
C ARG A 96 -13.63 -0.13 -4.99
N LEU A 97 -12.37 0.26 -5.23
CA LEU A 97 -11.30 -0.68 -5.55
C LEU A 97 -11.12 -1.71 -4.43
N LEU A 98 -11.12 -1.27 -3.17
CA LEU A 98 -10.95 -2.14 -1.99
C LEU A 98 -12.17 -3.04 -1.76
N ASP A 99 -13.38 -2.55 -1.97
CA ASP A 99 -14.61 -3.36 -1.87
C ASP A 99 -14.64 -4.49 -2.91
N GLU A 100 -14.22 -4.19 -4.15
CA GLU A 100 -14.11 -5.17 -5.24
C GLU A 100 -12.90 -6.11 -5.06
N PHE A 101 -11.99 -5.82 -4.13
CA PHE A 101 -10.77 -6.60 -3.94
C PHE A 101 -11.04 -7.90 -3.16
N LYS A 102 -11.11 -9.00 -3.90
CA LYS A 102 -11.37 -10.35 -3.38
C LYS A 102 -10.16 -11.28 -3.56
N ILE A 103 -9.77 -11.91 -2.46
CA ILE A 103 -8.80 -13.00 -2.45
C ILE A 103 -9.51 -14.36 -2.59
N ASP A 104 -8.83 -15.34 -3.18
CA ASP A 104 -9.42 -16.65 -3.49
C ASP A 104 -9.50 -17.58 -2.25
N LYS A 105 -8.89 -17.17 -1.14
CA LYS A 105 -8.87 -17.90 0.13
C LYS A 105 -9.64 -17.15 1.19
N GLU A 106 -10.32 -17.87 2.06
CA GLU A 106 -10.85 -17.31 3.31
C GLU A 106 -9.66 -16.96 4.22
N ASP A 107 -9.26 -15.68 4.20
CA ASP A 107 -8.26 -15.10 5.09
C ASP A 107 -8.95 -13.99 5.89
N GLU A 108 -9.43 -14.36 7.08
CA GLU A 108 -10.15 -13.45 7.98
C GLU A 108 -9.31 -12.25 8.38
N GLN A 109 -7.99 -12.42 8.52
CA GLN A 109 -7.08 -11.33 8.87
C GLN A 109 -6.98 -10.31 7.73
N PHE A 110 -6.88 -10.80 6.49
CA PHE A 110 -6.86 -9.91 5.33
C PHE A 110 -8.16 -9.11 5.21
N GLU A 111 -9.31 -9.75 5.38
CA GLU A 111 -10.62 -9.07 5.32
C GLU A 111 -10.79 -8.05 6.46
N ALA A 112 -10.31 -8.36 7.67
CA ALA A 112 -10.29 -7.41 8.79
C ALA A 112 -9.38 -6.20 8.52
N ASP A 113 -8.15 -6.43 8.03
CA ASP A 113 -7.23 -5.37 7.64
C ASP A 113 -7.85 -4.47 6.55
N LYS A 114 -8.53 -5.08 5.58
CA LYS A 114 -9.19 -4.36 4.47
C LYS A 114 -10.33 -3.49 4.98
N ALA A 115 -11.18 -4.02 5.86
CA ALA A 115 -12.25 -3.27 6.48
C ALA A 115 -11.72 -2.06 7.27
N GLN A 116 -10.66 -2.25 8.07
CA GLN A 116 -10.02 -1.18 8.83
C GLN A 116 -9.46 -0.09 7.89
N VAL A 117 -8.77 -0.47 6.81
CA VAL A 117 -8.24 0.47 5.82
C VAL A 117 -9.36 1.27 5.15
N MET A 118 -10.48 0.63 4.82
CA MET A 118 -11.64 1.30 4.24
C MET A 118 -12.28 2.29 5.21
N GLU A 119 -12.40 1.93 6.48
CA GLU A 119 -12.91 2.82 7.55
C GLU A 119 -12.02 4.05 7.72
N GLU A 120 -10.71 3.85 7.85
CA GLU A 120 -9.71 4.92 7.96
C GLU A 120 -9.82 5.90 6.78
N ILE A 121 -9.89 5.39 5.54
CA ILE A 121 -10.01 6.24 4.35
C ILE A 121 -11.37 6.95 4.29
N ALA A 122 -12.45 6.29 4.69
CA ALA A 122 -13.79 6.87 4.71
C ALA A 122 -13.87 8.05 5.69
N ALA A 123 -13.19 7.95 6.84
CA ALA A 123 -13.17 8.97 7.89
C ALA A 123 -12.32 10.22 7.56
N LEU A 124 -11.44 10.18 6.55
CA LEU A 124 -10.58 11.33 6.22
C LEU A 124 -11.37 12.50 5.61
N GLU A 125 -11.27 13.69 6.19
CA GLU A 125 -11.89 14.91 5.64
C GLU A 125 -10.84 15.83 5.00
N ALA A 126 -11.31 16.73 4.12
CA ALA A 126 -10.48 17.67 3.36
C ALA A 126 -9.96 18.83 4.22
#